data_AF-A0A1X7HLS8-F1
#
_entry.id   AF-A0A1X7HLS8-F1
#
_cell.length_a   1.000
_cell.length_b   1.000
_cell.length_c   1.000
_cell.angle_alpha   90.00
_cell.angle_beta   90.00
_cell.angle_gamma   90.00
#
_symmetry.space_group_name_H-M   'P 1'
#
loop_
_entity.id
_entity.type
_entity.pdbx_description
1 polymer ?
#
loop_
_entity_poly.entity_id
_entity_poly.type
_entity_poly.pdbx_seq_one_letter_code
_entity_poly.pdbx_strand_id
1 'polypeptide(L)'
;MRKGEKKPEGIVGTSELAAIVGKTKQWISQLTRDGVLTQVSRGKYNLAESVQAYIKHITGVAEEGKVSYNDEKAQHEQIKKEIALLELEEKRKNLHTTEDVLEAWGELVVNFRGAIMVLAPNLSTDLAYMTDAKEIRLLLEDRFTDALIGLSKYDPLKQDDGSPGGDGL
;
A
#
# COMPACT_ATOMS: atom_id res chain seq x y z
N MET A 1 9.86 43.54 -26.54
CA MET A 1 10.86 43.17 -27.57
C MET A 1 12.21 42.95 -26.89
N ARG A 2 12.72 41.71 -26.82
CA ARG A 2 14.05 41.42 -26.26
C ARG A 2 14.98 40.98 -27.39
N LYS A 3 16.11 41.69 -27.42
CA LYS A 3 17.21 41.76 -28.39
C LYS A 3 17.74 40.36 -28.76
N GLY A 4 18.01 40.16 -30.05
CA GLY A 4 18.49 38.89 -30.61
C GLY A 4 19.80 38.41 -29.99
N GLU A 5 19.78 37.18 -29.50
CA GLU A 5 20.99 36.38 -29.26
C GLU A 5 21.16 35.46 -30.46
N LYS A 6 22.32 35.55 -31.12
CA LYS A 6 22.73 34.64 -32.20
C LYS A 6 22.63 33.20 -31.67
N LYS A 7 21.66 32.42 -32.18
CA LYS A 7 21.63 30.97 -31.99
C LYS A 7 22.99 30.43 -32.48
N PRO A 8 23.69 29.57 -31.71
CA PRO A 8 24.90 28.93 -32.22
C PRO A 8 24.54 28.16 -33.48
N GLU A 9 24.95 28.67 -34.64
CA GLU A 9 24.67 28.08 -35.95
C GLU A 9 25.54 26.82 -36.11
N GLY A 10 25.03 25.71 -35.61
CA GLY A 10 25.53 24.37 -35.90
C GLY A 10 24.38 23.53 -36.42
N ILE A 11 24.39 23.24 -37.72
CA ILE A 11 23.54 22.18 -38.27
C ILE A 11 24.21 20.85 -37.91
N VAL A 12 23.54 20.05 -37.09
CA VAL A 12 24.04 18.75 -36.62
C VAL A 12 23.29 17.60 -37.27
N GLY A 13 24.00 16.49 -37.46
CA GLY A 13 23.39 15.24 -37.95
C GLY A 13 22.63 14.50 -36.85
N THR A 14 21.72 13.59 -37.21
CA THR A 14 20.96 12.75 -36.26
C THR A 14 21.86 12.03 -35.24
N SER A 15 23.02 11.53 -35.67
CA SER A 15 23.97 10.83 -34.79
C SER A 15 24.60 11.74 -33.74
N GLU A 16 24.91 12.97 -34.16
CA GLU A 16 25.58 13.96 -33.34
C GLU A 16 24.59 14.57 -32.35
N LEU A 17 23.38 14.90 -32.82
CA LEU A 17 22.29 15.33 -31.94
C LEU A 17 21.98 14.26 -30.88
N ALA A 18 21.90 12.99 -31.28
CA ALA A 18 21.68 11.86 -30.36
C ALA A 18 22.77 11.79 -29.28
N ALA A 19 24.04 11.96 -29.67
CA ALA A 19 25.16 11.99 -28.72
C ALA A 19 25.07 13.19 -27.77
N ILE A 20 24.74 14.39 -28.27
CA ILE A 20 24.65 15.62 -27.48
C ILE A 20 23.55 15.54 -26.42
N VAL A 21 22.37 15.01 -26.77
CA VAL A 21 21.25 14.89 -25.82
C VAL A 21 21.27 13.59 -25.01
N GLY A 22 22.27 12.72 -25.23
CA GLY A 22 22.42 11.46 -24.52
C GLY A 22 21.33 10.42 -24.83
N LYS A 23 20.87 10.35 -26.08
CA LYS A 23 19.81 9.42 -26.53
C LYS A 23 20.24 8.61 -27.76
N THR A 24 19.41 7.65 -28.17
CA THR A 24 19.69 6.83 -29.36
C THR A 24 19.21 7.53 -30.64
N LYS A 25 19.78 7.15 -31.80
CA LYS A 25 19.35 7.67 -33.11
C LYS A 25 17.88 7.37 -33.40
N GLN A 26 17.42 6.18 -33.02
CA GLN A 26 16.01 5.77 -33.14
C GLN A 26 15.09 6.71 -32.35
N TRP A 27 15.55 7.14 -31.17
CA TRP A 27 14.79 8.06 -30.33
C TRP A 27 14.69 9.46 -30.96
N ILE A 28 15.76 9.97 -31.60
CA ILE A 28 15.70 11.22 -32.39
C ILE A 28 14.73 11.09 -33.58
N SER A 29 14.78 9.96 -34.29
CA SER A 29 13.83 9.69 -35.38
C SER A 29 12.38 9.65 -34.90
N GLN A 30 12.15 9.08 -33.71
CA GLN A 30 10.83 9.04 -33.09
C GLN A 30 10.32 10.44 -32.78
N LEU A 31 11.11 11.27 -32.09
CA LEU A 31 10.74 12.66 -31.80
C LEU A 31 10.50 13.50 -33.06
N THR A 32 11.23 13.20 -34.14
CA THR A 32 11.00 13.88 -35.43
C THR A 32 9.66 13.47 -36.02
N ARG A 33 9.32 12.18 -35.98
CA ARG A 33 8.02 11.66 -36.44
C ARG A 33 6.86 12.21 -35.62
N ASP A 34 7.08 12.38 -34.32
CA ASP A 34 6.09 12.88 -33.38
C ASP A 34 5.97 14.42 -33.43
N GLY A 35 6.71 15.08 -34.34
CA GLY A 35 6.64 16.53 -34.59
C GLY A 35 7.37 17.39 -33.55
N VAL A 36 8.07 16.76 -32.60
CA VAL A 36 8.80 17.45 -31.51
C VAL A 36 10.09 18.07 -32.02
N LEU A 37 10.80 17.40 -32.93
CA LEU A 37 12.03 17.89 -33.54
C LEU A 37 11.80 18.24 -35.02
N THR A 38 12.25 19.42 -35.44
CA THR A 38 12.12 19.88 -36.82
C THR A 38 13.42 19.67 -37.59
N GLN A 39 13.34 19.02 -38.75
CA GLN A 39 14.47 18.87 -39.66
C GLN A 39 14.61 20.11 -40.54
N VAL A 40 15.84 20.61 -40.67
CA VAL A 40 16.19 21.67 -41.64
C VAL A 40 16.38 21.06 -43.03
N SER A 41 16.94 19.84 -43.07
CA SER A 41 17.01 18.99 -44.25
C SER A 41 17.06 17.53 -43.81
N ARG A 42 16.96 16.57 -44.73
CA ARG A 42 16.95 15.14 -44.40
C ARG A 42 18.09 14.76 -43.43
N GLY A 43 17.73 14.35 -42.21
CA GLY A 43 18.66 13.91 -41.17
C GLY A 43 19.54 15.02 -40.55
N LYS A 44 19.20 16.29 -40.78
CA LYS A 44 19.92 17.46 -40.26
C LYS A 44 19.01 18.38 -39.46
N TYR A 45 19.56 18.89 -38.37
CA TYR A 45 18.82 19.63 -37.36
C TYR A 45 19.56 20.91 -36.96
N ASN A 46 18.82 21.97 -36.68
CA ASN A 46 19.39 23.13 -36.00
C ASN A 46 19.62 22.75 -34.54
N LEU A 47 20.88 22.78 -34.09
CA LEU A 47 21.26 22.32 -32.76
C LEU A 47 20.53 23.11 -31.65
N ALA A 48 20.53 24.44 -31.73
CA ALA A 48 19.95 25.29 -30.69
C ALA A 48 18.43 25.05 -30.56
N GLU A 49 17.73 24.98 -31.69
CA GLU A 49 16.28 24.74 -31.70
C GLU A 49 15.93 23.32 -31.24
N SER A 50 16.72 22.33 -31.65
CA SER A 50 16.47 20.93 -31.30
C SER A 50 16.71 20.66 -29.83
N VAL A 51 17.76 21.25 -29.25
CA VAL A 51 18.03 21.14 -27.81
C VAL A 51 16.93 21.85 -27.00
N GLN A 52 16.48 23.03 -27.42
CA GLN A 52 15.38 23.74 -26.75
C GLN A 52 14.06 22.96 -26.84
N ALA A 53 13.73 22.42 -28.02
CA ALA A 53 12.53 21.60 -28.22
C ALA A 53 12.58 20.29 -27.42
N TYR A 54 13.75 19.65 -27.36
CA TYR A 54 13.98 18.47 -26.52
C TYR A 54 13.81 18.80 -25.03
N ILE A 55 14.40 19.90 -24.55
CA ILE A 55 14.23 20.36 -23.16
C ILE A 55 12.75 20.61 -22.88
N LYS A 56 12.04 21.34 -23.74
CA LYS A 56 10.60 21.61 -23.59
C LYS A 56 9.77 20.33 -23.51
N HIS A 57 10.11 19.33 -24.33
CA HIS A 57 9.47 18.03 -24.37
C HIS A 57 9.69 17.22 -23.07
N ILE A 58 10.91 17.23 -22.50
CA ILE A 58 11.19 16.50 -21.26
C ILE A 58 10.68 17.23 -20.01
N THR A 59 10.67 18.57 -20.00
CA THR A 59 10.18 19.37 -18.87
C THR A 59 8.67 19.53 -18.85
N GLY A 60 7.94 18.93 -19.81
CA GLY A 60 6.48 18.90 -19.79
C GLY A 60 5.81 20.26 -20.01
N VAL A 61 6.51 21.25 -20.57
CA VAL A 61 5.88 22.52 -20.96
C VAL A 61 5.13 22.29 -22.27
N ALA A 62 4.02 21.56 -22.17
CA ALA A 62 3.04 21.49 -23.22
C ALA A 62 2.48 22.90 -23.42
N GLU A 63 2.37 23.33 -24.66
CA GLU A 63 1.48 24.45 -24.99
C GLU A 63 0.09 24.14 -24.46
N GLU A 64 -0.53 25.16 -23.89
CA GLU A 64 -1.80 25.17 -23.16
C GLU A 64 -2.76 24.04 -23.57
N GLY A 65 -3.00 23.09 -22.65
CA GLY A 65 -4.17 22.21 -22.70
C GLY A 65 -3.94 20.70 -22.88
N LYS A 66 -2.70 20.19 -22.88
CA LYS A 66 -2.46 18.73 -22.87
C LYS A 66 -1.61 18.30 -21.68
N VAL A 67 -2.21 17.48 -20.82
CA VAL A 67 -1.55 16.86 -19.66
C VAL A 67 -0.34 16.04 -20.16
N SER A 68 0.79 16.17 -19.45
CA SER A 68 2.08 15.57 -19.81
C SER A 68 2.09 14.07 -19.54
N TYR A 69 2.51 13.26 -20.53
CA TYR A 69 2.67 11.80 -20.43
C TYR A 69 3.55 11.35 -19.24
N ASN A 70 4.53 12.17 -18.85
CA ASN A 70 5.40 11.86 -17.71
C ASN A 70 4.69 12.07 -16.36
N ASP A 71 3.80 13.05 -16.26
CA ASP A 71 3.05 13.31 -15.04
C ASP A 71 1.99 12.22 -14.83
N GLU A 72 1.30 11.81 -15.89
CA GLU A 72 0.36 10.68 -15.82
C GLU A 72 1.07 9.38 -15.44
N LYS A 73 2.26 9.12 -16.00
CA LYS A 73 3.03 7.92 -15.67
C LYS A 73 3.56 7.92 -14.24
N ALA A 74 3.99 9.08 -13.74
CA ALA A 74 4.43 9.22 -12.35
C ALA A 74 3.27 9.02 -11.36
N GLN A 75 2.10 9.61 -11.65
CA GLN A 75 0.89 9.41 -10.85
C GLN A 75 0.41 7.96 -10.87
N HIS A 76 0.41 7.33 -12.05
CA HIS A 76 0.00 5.94 -12.20
C HIS A 76 0.94 4.96 -11.46
N GLU A 77 2.24 5.24 -11.44
CA GLU A 77 3.21 4.45 -10.69
C GLU A 77 3.05 4.63 -9.16
N GLN A 78 2.72 5.83 -8.70
CA GLN A 78 2.42 6.09 -7.29
C GLN A 78 1.16 5.35 -6.83
N ILE A 79 0.07 5.44 -7.60
CA ILE A 79 -1.19 4.73 -7.31
C ILE A 79 -0.95 3.22 -7.27
N LYS A 80 -0.17 2.67 -8.22
CA LYS A 80 0.13 1.24 -8.27
C LYS A 80 0.92 0.77 -7.05
N LYS A 81 1.85 1.59 -6.55
CA LYS A 81 2.58 1.30 -5.30
C LYS A 81 1.67 1.30 -4.09
N GLU A 82 0.74 2.26 -4.01
CA GLU A 82 -0.23 2.36 -2.91
C GLU A 82 -1.16 1.15 -2.88
N ILE A 83 -1.71 0.74 -4.04
CA ILE A 83 -2.53 -0.48 -4.16
C ILE A 83 -1.74 -1.70 -3.71
N ALA A 84 -0.50 -1.88 -4.17
CA ALA A 84 0.33 -3.02 -3.78
C ALA A 84 0.64 -3.05 -2.28
N LEU A 85 0.78 -1.87 -1.64
CA LEU A 85 1.00 -1.77 -0.20
C LEU A 85 -0.27 -2.14 0.58
N LEU A 86 -1.45 -1.67 0.14
CA LEU A 86 -2.73 -2.03 0.74
C LEU A 86 -3.02 -3.53 0.61
N GLU A 87 -2.77 -4.12 -0.56
CA GLU A 87 -2.89 -5.58 -0.76
C GLU A 87 -1.93 -6.38 0.12
N LEU A 88 -0.71 -5.87 0.33
CA LEU A 88 0.26 -6.49 1.23
C LEU A 88 -0.22 -6.43 2.68
N GLU A 89 -0.78 -5.31 3.13
CA GLU A 89 -1.36 -5.17 4.46
C GLU A 89 -2.58 -6.07 4.66
N GLU A 90 -3.47 -6.18 3.68
CA GLU A 90 -4.63 -7.08 3.73
C GLU A 90 -4.18 -8.53 3.80
N LYS A 91 -3.21 -8.94 2.98
CA LYS A 91 -2.63 -10.28 3.04
C LYS A 91 -1.99 -10.57 4.39
N ARG A 92 -1.30 -9.59 4.99
CA ARG A 92 -0.72 -9.70 6.34
C ARG A 92 -1.79 -9.89 7.41
N LYS A 93 -2.91 -9.16 7.33
CA LYS A 93 -4.05 -9.33 8.26
C LYS A 93 -4.73 -10.68 8.12
N ASN A 94 -4.70 -11.27 6.92
CA ASN A 94 -5.30 -12.57 6.61
C ASN A 94 -4.30 -13.74 6.69
N LEU A 95 -3.14 -13.57 7.33
CA LEU A 95 -2.12 -14.63 7.45
C LEU A 95 -2.52 -15.78 8.37
N HIS A 96 -3.61 -15.65 9.13
CA HIS A 96 -4.12 -16.76 9.93
C HIS A 96 -4.50 -17.92 9.02
N THR A 97 -3.76 -19.01 9.15
CA THR A 97 -4.07 -20.26 8.51
C THR A 97 -5.38 -20.82 9.08
N THR A 98 -6.03 -21.72 8.35
CA THR A 98 -7.20 -22.44 8.88
C THR A 98 -6.86 -23.16 10.18
N GLU A 99 -5.61 -23.58 10.36
CA GLU A 99 -5.11 -24.22 11.58
C GLU A 99 -5.06 -23.24 12.76
N ASP A 100 -4.52 -22.03 12.57
CA ASP A 100 -4.50 -20.98 13.61
C ASP A 100 -5.91 -20.63 14.08
N VAL A 101 -6.87 -20.56 13.15
CA VAL A 101 -8.27 -20.30 13.47
C VAL A 101 -8.85 -21.47 14.28
N LEU A 102 -8.61 -22.71 13.88
CA LEU A 102 -9.13 -23.89 14.59
C LEU A 102 -8.56 -24.02 16.01
N GLU A 103 -7.27 -23.73 16.20
CA GLU A 103 -6.62 -23.70 17.50
C GLU A 103 -7.25 -22.63 18.40
N ALA A 104 -7.42 -21.41 17.86
CA ALA A 104 -8.07 -20.31 18.56
C ALA A 104 -9.50 -20.63 19.02
N TRP A 105 -10.29 -21.30 18.17
CA TRP A 105 -11.62 -21.80 18.54
C TRP A 105 -11.56 -22.88 19.61
N GLY A 106 -10.58 -23.79 19.52
CA GLY A 106 -10.35 -24.84 20.52
C GLY A 106 -10.08 -24.25 21.91
N GLU A 107 -9.17 -23.28 21.98
CA GLU A 107 -8.84 -22.58 23.23
C GLU A 107 -10.03 -21.80 23.81
N LEU A 108 -10.79 -21.11 22.96
CA LEU A 108 -11.99 -20.39 23.38
C LEU A 108 -13.01 -21.33 24.05
N VAL A 109 -13.22 -22.52 23.48
CA VAL A 109 -14.15 -23.53 24.04
C VAL A 109 -13.62 -24.11 25.36
N VAL A 110 -12.32 -24.35 25.46
CA VAL A 110 -11.68 -24.82 26.70
C VAL A 110 -11.84 -23.79 27.82
N ASN A 111 -11.58 -22.51 27.53
CA ASN A 111 -11.72 -21.41 28.48
C ASN A 111 -13.17 -21.21 28.91
N PHE A 112 -14.12 -21.26 27.97
CA PHE A 112 -15.55 -21.20 28.27
C PHE A 112 -15.98 -22.33 29.21
N ARG A 113 -15.53 -23.57 28.93
CA ARG A 113 -15.81 -24.72 29.81
C ARG A 113 -15.25 -24.50 31.21
N GLY A 114 -14.01 -24.02 31.32
CA GLY A 114 -13.39 -23.70 32.61
C GLY A 114 -14.17 -22.66 33.40
N ALA A 115 -14.57 -21.56 32.74
CA ALA A 115 -15.36 -20.50 33.35
C ALA A 115 -16.70 -21.02 33.91
N ILE A 116 -17.43 -21.84 33.15
CA ILE A 116 -18.69 -22.45 33.62
C ILE A 116 -18.46 -23.39 34.81
N MET A 117 -17.41 -24.22 34.77
CA MET A 117 -17.11 -25.15 35.86
C MET A 117 -16.80 -24.44 37.18
N VAL A 118 -16.23 -23.23 37.12
CA VAL A 118 -16.00 -22.37 38.30
C VAL A 118 -17.27 -21.61 38.72
N LEU A 119 -18.09 -21.21 37.75
CA LEU A 119 -19.32 -20.46 38.01
C LEU A 119 -20.34 -21.27 38.81
N ALA A 120 -20.51 -22.56 38.51
CA ALA A 120 -21.48 -23.44 39.14
C ALA A 120 -21.32 -23.60 40.67
N PRO A 121 -20.13 -23.93 41.22
CA PRO A 121 -19.94 -24.03 42.67
C PRO A 121 -20.07 -22.67 43.38
N ASN A 122 -19.66 -21.58 42.72
CA ASN A 122 -19.81 -20.23 43.27
C ASN A 122 -21.29 -19.84 43.39
N LEU A 123 -22.06 -20.01 42.31
CA LEU A 123 -23.51 -19.80 42.33
C LEU A 123 -24.21 -20.70 43.35
N SER A 124 -23.82 -21.97 43.45
CA SER A 124 -24.40 -22.87 44.45
C SER A 124 -24.18 -22.39 45.89
N THR A 125 -23.04 -21.75 46.16
CA THR A 125 -22.72 -21.20 47.49
C THR A 125 -23.49 -19.92 47.76
N ASP A 126 -23.53 -19.00 46.80
CA ASP A 126 -24.24 -17.73 46.91
C ASP A 126 -25.76 -17.95 47.05
N LEU A 127 -26.31 -18.90 46.29
CA LEU A 127 -27.75 -19.23 46.29
C LEU A 127 -28.21 -20.02 47.50
N ALA A 128 -27.31 -20.66 48.25
CA ALA A 128 -27.67 -21.52 49.39
C ALA A 128 -28.44 -20.79 50.50
N TYR A 129 -28.28 -19.46 50.58
CA TYR A 129 -28.90 -18.61 51.61
C TYR A 129 -29.97 -17.68 51.05
N MET A 130 -30.27 -17.75 49.76
CA MET A 130 -31.23 -16.85 49.09
C MET A 130 -32.61 -17.49 48.99
N THR A 131 -33.65 -16.70 49.27
CA THR A 131 -35.05 -17.16 49.21
C THR A 131 -35.93 -16.30 48.31
N ASP A 132 -35.50 -15.08 47.94
CA ASP A 132 -36.20 -14.24 46.98
C ASP A 132 -35.80 -14.58 45.53
N ALA A 133 -36.77 -15.04 44.74
CA ALA A 133 -36.59 -15.37 43.34
C ALA A 133 -36.12 -14.18 42.48
N LYS A 134 -36.47 -12.94 42.85
CA LYS A 134 -36.03 -11.75 42.12
C LYS A 134 -34.55 -11.47 42.33
N GLU A 135 -34.07 -11.57 43.57
CA GLU A 135 -32.65 -11.41 43.90
C GLU A 135 -31.81 -12.53 43.27
N ILE A 136 -32.30 -13.78 43.32
CA ILE A 136 -31.67 -14.93 42.67
C ILE A 136 -31.48 -14.68 41.16
N ARG A 137 -32.52 -14.17 40.50
CA ARG A 137 -32.46 -13.87 39.07
C ARG A 137 -31.43 -12.79 38.75
N LEU A 138 -31.42 -11.69 39.50
CA LEU A 138 -30.46 -10.59 39.29
C LEU A 138 -29.02 -11.07 39.48
N LEU A 139 -28.77 -11.88 40.52
CA LEU A 139 -27.46 -12.47 40.75
C LEU A 139 -27.03 -13.38 39.60
N LEU A 140 -27.93 -14.23 39.08
CA LEU A 140 -27.63 -15.09 37.95
C LEU A 140 -27.29 -14.28 36.70
N GLU A 141 -28.12 -13.28 36.36
CA GLU A 141 -27.88 -12.40 35.21
C GLU A 141 -26.52 -11.68 35.32
N ASP A 142 -26.17 -11.16 36.51
CA ASP A 142 -24.89 -10.52 36.80
C ASP A 142 -23.71 -11.49 36.60
N ARG A 143 -23.77 -12.66 37.24
CA ARG A 143 -22.72 -13.69 37.19
C ARG A 143 -22.50 -14.26 35.79
N PHE A 144 -23.55 -14.45 35.01
CA PHE A 144 -23.43 -14.85 33.61
C PHE A 144 -22.84 -13.74 32.75
N THR A 145 -23.25 -12.49 32.97
CA THR A 145 -22.71 -11.32 32.24
C THR A 145 -21.21 -11.17 32.51
N ASP A 146 -20.78 -11.30 33.77
CA ASP A 146 -19.36 -11.24 34.15
C ASP A 146 -18.54 -12.36 33.48
N ALA A 147 -19.05 -13.59 33.48
CA ALA A 147 -18.39 -14.72 32.83
C ALA A 147 -18.26 -14.52 31.31
N LEU A 148 -19.31 -14.00 30.66
CA LEU A 148 -19.30 -13.68 29.23
C LEU A 148 -18.37 -12.51 28.89
N ILE A 149 -18.32 -11.47 29.73
CA ILE A 149 -17.36 -10.36 29.58
C ILE A 149 -15.94 -10.88 29.73
N GLY A 150 -15.68 -11.75 30.72
CA GLY A 150 -14.38 -12.41 30.90
C GLY A 150 -13.94 -13.19 29.65
N LEU A 151 -14.86 -13.96 29.06
CA LEU A 151 -14.61 -14.69 27.81
C LEU A 151 -14.39 -13.75 26.61
N SER A 152 -15.16 -12.65 26.52
CA SER A 152 -15.05 -11.69 25.40
C SER A 152 -13.71 -10.94 25.36
N LYS A 153 -13.02 -10.86 26.50
CA LYS A 153 -11.68 -10.25 26.62
C LYS A 153 -10.57 -11.22 26.24
N TYR A 154 -10.88 -12.50 26.01
CA TYR A 154 -9.93 -13.48 25.54
C TYR A 154 -9.68 -13.25 24.04
N ASP A 155 -8.43 -12.97 23.71
CA ASP A 155 -7.97 -12.88 22.32
C ASP A 155 -7.06 -14.08 22.04
N PRO A 156 -7.60 -15.17 21.46
CA PRO A 156 -6.81 -16.36 21.16
C PRO A 156 -5.76 -16.14 20.07
N LEU A 157 -5.86 -15.04 19.31
CA LEU A 157 -4.94 -14.72 18.22
C LEU A 157 -3.92 -13.66 18.63
N LYS A 158 -3.91 -13.25 19.90
CA LYS A 158 -2.91 -12.33 20.45
C LYS A 158 -1.59 -13.07 20.54
N GLN A 159 -0.80 -12.96 19.47
CA GLN A 159 0.54 -13.51 19.36
C GLN A 159 1.37 -13.07 20.58
N ASP A 160 1.79 -14.02 21.41
CA ASP A 160 2.81 -13.78 22.44
C ASP A 160 4.14 -13.63 21.71
N ASP A 161 4.55 -12.38 21.45
CA ASP A 161 5.72 -12.01 20.67
C ASP A 161 7.05 -12.22 21.43
N GLY A 162 7.11 -13.25 22.27
CA GLY A 162 8.08 -13.37 23.35
C GLY A 162 8.68 -14.76 23.56
N SER A 163 9.08 -15.47 22.50
CA SER A 163 10.07 -16.55 22.66
C SER A 163 11.12 -16.53 21.55
N PRO A 164 12.34 -16.04 21.81
CA PRO A 164 13.44 -16.12 20.86
C PRO A 164 14.05 -17.53 20.90
N GLY A 165 14.07 -18.17 19.73
CA GLY A 165 15.12 -19.14 19.35
C GLY A 165 15.11 -20.48 20.09
N GLY A 166 14.53 -21.48 19.43
CA GLY A 166 14.78 -22.89 19.70
C GLY A 166 15.39 -23.58 18.48
N ASP A 167 16.44 -23.03 17.88
CA ASP A 167 17.40 -23.86 17.14
C ASP A 167 18.14 -24.71 18.18
N GLY A 168 17.89 -26.01 18.19
CA GLY A 168 18.39 -26.89 19.24
C GLY A 168 18.29 -28.38 18.91
N LEU A 169 19.19 -28.81 18.02
CA LEU A 169 19.71 -30.16 17.76
C LEU A 169 18.85 -31.12 16.92
#